data_AF-A0A7Y7TLU1-F1
#
_entry.id   AF-A0A7Y7TLU1-F1
#
_cell.length_a   1.000
_cell.length_b   1.000
_cell.length_c   1.000
_cell.angle_alpha   90.00
_cell.angle_beta   90.00
_cell.angle_gamma   90.00
#
_symmetry.space_group_name_H-M   'P 1'
#
loop_
_entity.id
_entity.type
_entity.pdbx_description
1 polymer ?
#
loop_
_entity_poly.entity_id
_entity_poly.type
_entity_poly.pdbx_seq_one_letter_code
_entity_poly.pdbx_strand_id
1 'polypeptide(L)'
;MKRIFSILAAQIGGLLFPKICHLCKEFVPDAGDIHICADCFEKITPLTSPKCCSCGHPFESPIGSDHLCGACITDPPPFSKARAALLFDGNTRELVHQFKYSRRVL
;
A
#
# COMPACT_ATOMS: atom_id res chain seq x y z
N MET A 1 29.90 26.22 -11.01
CA MET A 1 30.56 24.91 -10.74
C MET A 1 29.77 24.00 -9.80
N LYS A 2 29.39 24.43 -8.58
CA LYS A 2 28.61 23.60 -7.64
C LYS A 2 27.34 22.98 -8.25
N ARG A 3 26.55 23.75 -9.00
CA ARG A 3 25.30 23.29 -9.66
C ARG A 3 25.52 22.16 -10.69
N ILE A 4 26.58 22.23 -11.49
CA ILE A 4 26.89 21.21 -12.51
C ILE A 4 27.27 19.89 -11.82
N PHE A 5 28.06 19.97 -10.74
CA PHE A 5 28.44 18.81 -9.93
C PHE A 5 27.22 18.15 -9.27
N SER A 6 26.27 18.93 -8.77
CA SER A 6 25.02 18.42 -8.19
C SER A 6 24.13 17.70 -9.22
N ILE A 7 24.05 18.24 -10.45
CA ILE A 7 23.24 17.62 -11.52
C ILE A 7 23.89 16.31 -11.99
N LEU A 8 25.21 16.29 -12.19
CA LEU A 8 25.92 15.06 -12.59
C LEU A 8 25.79 13.97 -11.52
N ALA A 9 25.93 14.32 -10.23
CA ALA A 9 25.79 13.38 -9.14
C ALA A 9 24.38 12.76 -9.06
N ALA A 10 23.33 13.56 -9.30
CA ALA A 10 21.96 13.07 -9.34
C ALA A 10 21.71 12.10 -10.51
N GLN A 11 22.27 12.39 -11.69
CA GLN A 11 22.13 11.55 -12.89
C GLN A 11 22.87 10.21 -12.76
N ILE A 12 24.08 10.22 -12.19
CA ILE A 12 24.85 8.98 -11.93
C ILE A 12 24.16 8.15 -10.85
N GLY A 13 23.61 8.80 -9.80
CA GLY A 13 22.82 8.14 -8.78
C GLY A 13 21.61 7.41 -9.35
N GLY A 14 20.88 8.03 -10.29
CA GLY A 14 19.74 7.39 -10.97
C GLY A 14 20.11 6.20 -11.85
N LEU A 15 21.35 6.12 -12.34
CA LEU A 15 21.85 4.98 -13.11
C LEU A 15 22.20 3.78 -12.21
N LEU A 16 22.84 4.05 -11.06
CA LEU A 16 23.23 3.02 -10.08
C LEU A 16 22.05 2.54 -9.23
N PHE A 17 21.10 3.43 -8.96
CA PHE A 17 19.91 3.19 -8.16
C PHE A 17 18.67 3.58 -8.97
N PRO A 18 18.32 2.79 -10.00
CA PRO A 18 17.19 3.09 -10.84
C PRO A 18 15.89 3.05 -10.02
N LYS A 19 15.10 4.11 -10.14
CA LYS A 19 13.75 4.16 -9.56
C LYS A 19 12.85 3.24 -10.36
N ILE A 20 12.60 2.04 -9.82
CA ILE A 20 11.76 1.03 -10.44
C ILE A 20 10.54 0.74 -9.56
N CYS A 21 9.41 0.41 -10.19
CA CYS A 21 8.21 0.03 -9.47
C CYS A 21 8.46 -1.22 -8.62
N HIS A 22 8.10 -1.19 -7.34
CA HIS A 22 8.27 -2.35 -6.46
C HIS A 22 7.46 -3.58 -6.89
N LEU A 23 6.40 -3.40 -7.68
CA LEU A 23 5.54 -4.49 -8.17
C LEU A 23 5.97 -5.00 -9.56
N CYS A 24 5.82 -4.19 -10.62
CA CYS A 24 6.09 -4.62 -11.99
C CYS A 24 7.54 -4.44 -12.46
N LYS A 25 8.39 -3.76 -11.68
CA LYS A 25 9.79 -3.44 -12.00
C LYS A 25 10.01 -2.49 -13.19
N GLU A 26 8.95 -1.85 -13.69
CA GLU A 26 9.06 -0.80 -14.70
C GLU A 26 9.74 0.46 -14.14
N PHE A 27 10.43 1.22 -15.01
CA PHE A 27 11.06 2.48 -14.62
C PHE A 27 10.03 3.55 -14.26
N VAL A 28 10.23 4.20 -13.11
CA VAL A 28 9.39 5.30 -12.61
C VAL A 28 10.28 6.51 -12.32
N PRO A 29 10.68 7.28 -13.36
CA PRO A 29 11.69 8.32 -13.23
C PRO A 29 11.31 9.43 -12.23
N ASP A 30 10.02 9.74 -12.14
CA ASP A 30 9.46 10.76 -11.25
C ASP A 30 8.91 10.19 -9.93
N ALA A 31 9.29 8.96 -9.55
CA ALA A 31 8.88 8.43 -8.25
C ALA A 31 9.40 9.33 -7.12
N GLY A 32 8.48 9.75 -6.23
CA GLY A 32 8.80 10.33 -4.93
C GLY A 32 9.29 9.25 -3.97
N ASP A 33 8.94 9.36 -2.68
CA ASP A 33 9.38 8.37 -1.68
C ASP A 33 8.79 6.96 -1.89
N ILE A 34 7.73 6.84 -2.69
CA ILE A 34 7.06 5.57 -2.97
C ILE A 34 7.26 5.22 -4.45
N HIS A 35 8.02 4.16 -4.73
CA HIS A 35 8.26 3.71 -6.11
C HIS A 35 7.17 2.74 -6.58
N ILE A 36 5.99 3.25 -6.92
CA ILE A 36 4.89 2.49 -7.52
C ILE A 36 4.42 3.22 -8.79
N CYS A 37 4.33 2.51 -9.92
CA CYS A 37 3.78 3.11 -11.15
C CYS A 37 2.26 3.24 -11.07
N ALA A 38 1.67 4.12 -11.90
CA ALA A 38 0.24 4.40 -11.90
C ALA A 38 -0.61 3.11 -12.07
N ASP A 39 -0.28 2.27 -13.05
CA ASP A 39 -1.01 1.03 -13.33
C ASP A 39 -1.00 0.04 -12.15
N CYS A 40 0.10 -0.02 -11.40
CA CYS A 40 0.18 -0.86 -10.21
C CYS A 40 -0.56 -0.24 -9.03
N PHE A 41 -0.56 1.09 -8.93
CA PHE A 41 -1.28 1.82 -7.90
C PHE A 41 -2.80 1.71 -8.10
N GLU A 42 -3.31 1.79 -9.32
CA GLU A 42 -4.75 1.64 -9.63
C GLU A 42 -5.31 0.26 -9.28
N LYS A 43 -4.45 -0.76 -9.27
CA LYS A 43 -4.80 -2.13 -8.88
C LYS A 43 -4.83 -2.37 -7.36
N ILE A 44 -4.54 -1.34 -6.56
CA ILE A 44 -4.66 -1.40 -5.10
C ILE A 44 -6.13 -1.18 -4.74
N THR A 45 -6.72 -2.14 -4.03
CA THR A 45 -8.12 -2.04 -3.64
C THR A 45 -8.27 -1.31 -2.30
N PRO A 46 -8.93 -0.12 -2.27
CA PRO A 46 -9.21 0.58 -1.02
C PRO A 46 -10.23 -0.20 -0.19
N LEU A 47 -10.06 -0.19 1.14
CA LEU A 47 -11.05 -0.78 2.04
C LEU A 47 -12.17 0.23 2.29
N THR A 48 -13.34 -0.05 1.75
CA THR A 48 -14.53 0.81 1.83
C THR A 48 -15.64 0.16 2.66
N SER A 49 -16.74 0.90 2.86
CA SER A 49 -17.96 0.37 3.46
C SER A 49 -18.71 -0.55 2.48
N PRO A 50 -19.47 -1.55 2.97
CA PRO A 50 -19.76 -1.80 4.38
C PRO A 50 -18.67 -2.64 5.08
N LYS A 51 -18.38 -2.29 6.34
CA LYS A 51 -17.37 -2.97 7.18
C LYS A 51 -17.75 -3.00 8.66
N CYS A 52 -17.08 -3.86 9.42
CA CYS A 52 -17.33 -3.99 10.85
C CYS A 52 -17.04 -2.69 11.60
N CYS A 53 -18.01 -2.19 12.37
CA CYS A 53 -17.84 -0.97 13.17
C CYS A 53 -16.71 -1.07 14.20
N SER A 54 -16.44 -2.26 14.74
CA SER A 54 -15.35 -2.51 15.69
C SER A 54 -14.07 -2.92 14.98
N CYS A 55 -13.95 -4.17 14.50
CA CYS A 55 -12.70 -4.69 13.94
C CYS A 55 -12.35 -4.22 12.52
N GLY A 56 -13.26 -3.55 11.82
CA GLY A 56 -13.02 -3.07 10.45
C GLY A 56 -13.02 -4.16 9.37
N HIS A 57 -13.39 -5.40 9.70
CA HIS A 57 -13.54 -6.48 8.72
C HIS A 57 -14.52 -6.08 7.60
N PRO A 58 -14.12 -6.14 6.32
CA PRO A 58 -15.00 -5.81 5.20
C PRO A 58 -16.08 -6.88 5.05
N PHE A 59 -17.31 -6.49 4.71
CA PHE A 59 -18.35 -7.46 4.37
C PHE A 59 -18.30 -7.80 2.87
N GLU A 60 -18.65 -9.04 2.53
CA GLU A 60 -18.65 -9.52 1.14
C GLU A 60 -19.72 -8.85 0.28
N SER A 61 -20.89 -8.59 0.88
CA SER A 61 -21.97 -7.87 0.22
C SER A 61 -21.68 -6.37 0.23
N PRO A 62 -21.70 -5.68 -0.92
CA PRO A 62 -21.57 -4.23 -0.97
C PRO A 62 -22.83 -3.50 -0.50
N ILE A 63 -23.92 -4.23 -0.26
CA ILE A 63 -25.21 -3.66 0.13
C ILE A 63 -25.28 -3.53 1.66
N GLY A 64 -25.58 -2.33 2.14
CA GLY A 64 -25.87 -2.04 3.54
C GLY A 64 -24.99 -0.95 4.13
N SER A 65 -25.09 -0.77 5.44
CA SER A 65 -24.28 0.16 6.23
C SER A 65 -23.25 -0.59 7.07
N ASP A 66 -22.28 0.15 7.61
CA ASP A 66 -21.36 -0.38 8.62
C ASP A 66 -22.16 -0.89 9.85
N HIS A 67 -21.85 -2.09 10.31
CA HIS A 67 -22.48 -2.75 11.46
C HIS A 67 -21.50 -3.68 12.16
N LEU A 68 -21.85 -4.33 13.28
CA LEU A 68 -20.96 -5.30 13.92
C LEU A 68 -20.98 -6.63 13.19
N CYS A 69 -19.81 -7.23 12.97
CA CYS A 69 -19.73 -8.60 12.46
C CYS A 69 -20.03 -9.61 13.58
N GLY A 70 -20.42 -10.83 13.21
CA GLY A 70 -20.75 -11.89 14.17
C GLY A 70 -19.62 -12.19 15.17
N ALA A 71 -18.37 -12.18 14.71
CA ALA A 71 -17.21 -12.40 15.60
C ALA A 71 -17.13 -11.33 16.70
N CYS A 72 -17.32 -10.05 16.37
CA CYS A 72 -17.29 -8.95 17.35
C CYS A 72 -18.52 -8.91 18.27
N ILE A 73 -19.63 -9.53 17.87
CA ILE A 73 -20.83 -9.68 18.72
C ILE A 73 -20.58 -10.77 19.75
N THR A 74 -20.04 -11.91 19.31
CA THR A 74 -19.83 -13.09 20.15
C THR A 74 -18.68 -12.91 21.14
N ASP A 75 -17.56 -12.35 20.67
CA ASP A 75 -16.35 -12.13 21.47
C ASP A 75 -15.80 -10.72 21.17
N PRO A 76 -16.28 -9.69 21.90
CA PRO A 76 -15.86 -8.32 21.67
C PRO A 76 -14.35 -8.15 21.90
N PRO A 77 -13.60 -7.60 20.92
CA PRO A 77 -12.17 -7.40 21.08
C PRO A 77 -11.85 -6.33 22.13
N PRO A 78 -10.63 -6.31 22.72
CA PRO A 78 -10.22 -5.35 23.75
C PRO A 78 -9.91 -3.94 23.19
N PHE A 79 -10.48 -3.57 22.05
CA PHE A 79 -10.30 -2.27 21.41
C PHE A 79 -11.65 -1.74 20.90
N SER A 80 -11.76 -0.41 20.78
CA SER A 80 -13.00 0.21 20.31
C SER A 80 -13.15 0.20 18.79
N LYS A 81 -12.06 0.44 18.04
CA LYS A 81 -12.06 0.48 16.57
C LYS A 81 -10.69 0.09 15.99
N ALA A 82 -10.71 -0.72 14.93
CA ALA A 82 -9.56 -0.97 14.06
C ALA A 82 -9.95 -0.63 12.60
N ARG A 83 -9.04 0.01 11.85
CA ARG A 83 -9.28 0.44 10.45
C ARG A 83 -8.05 0.19 9.60
N ALA A 84 -8.27 -0.31 8.39
CA ALA A 84 -7.24 -0.40 7.36
C ALA A 84 -7.62 0.54 6.20
N ALA A 85 -6.61 1.09 5.53
CA ALA A 85 -6.83 1.92 4.34
C ALA A 85 -7.10 1.06 3.09
N LEU A 86 -6.50 -0.13 3.03
CA LEU A 86 -6.47 -1.00 1.85
C LEU A 86 -6.89 -2.42 2.22
N LEU A 87 -7.48 -3.14 1.26
CA LEU A 87 -7.69 -4.58 1.39
C LEU A 87 -6.34 -5.31 1.30
N PHE A 88 -6.21 -6.39 2.06
CA PHE A 88 -5.03 -7.25 2.04
C PHE A 88 -5.11 -8.29 0.92
N ASP A 89 -5.13 -7.81 -0.32
CA ASP A 89 -5.21 -8.60 -1.55
C ASP A 89 -4.20 -8.13 -2.59
N GLY A 90 -4.15 -8.83 -3.73
CA GLY A 90 -3.38 -8.49 -4.92
C GLY A 90 -2.06 -7.75 -4.66
N ASN A 91 -1.99 -6.52 -5.13
CA ASN A 91 -0.82 -5.66 -5.05
C ASN A 91 -0.49 -5.22 -3.61
N THR A 92 -1.49 -4.98 -2.76
CA THR A 92 -1.26 -4.62 -1.34
C THR A 92 -0.57 -5.76 -0.61
N ARG A 93 -1.02 -6.99 -0.81
CA ARG A 93 -0.44 -8.20 -0.20
C ARG A 93 1.01 -8.40 -0.64
N GLU A 94 1.27 -8.26 -1.92
CA GLU A 94 2.62 -8.39 -2.47
C GLU A 94 3.57 -7.33 -1.91
N LEU A 95 3.13 -6.05 -1.85
CA LEU A 95 3.91 -4.98 -1.24
C LEU A 95 4.24 -5.26 0.23
N VAL A 96 3.24 -5.68 1.02
CA VAL A 96 3.45 -6.02 2.45
C VAL A 96 4.41 -7.19 2.60
N HIS A 97 4.33 -8.21 1.73
CA HIS A 97 5.26 -9.33 1.77
C HIS A 97 6.69 -8.92 1.39
N GLN A 98 6.86 -8.13 0.33
CA GLN A 98 8.16 -7.60 -0.07
C GLN A 98 8.77 -6.70 1.02
N PHE A 99 7.95 -5.91 1.70
CA PHE A 99 8.35 -5.12 2.85
C PHE A 99 8.79 -6.01 4.02
N LYS A 100 7.88 -6.85 4.52
CA LYS A 100 8.07 -7.63 5.76
C LYS A 100 9.15 -8.70 5.64
N TYR A 101 9.25 -9.37 4.49
CA TYR A 101 10.08 -10.56 4.34
C TYR A 101 11.27 -10.39 3.41
N SER A 102 11.23 -9.43 2.49
CA SER A 102 12.30 -9.24 1.49
C SER A 102 13.13 -7.99 1.70
N ARG A 103 12.70 -7.03 2.55
CA ARG A 103 13.33 -5.72 2.72
C ARG A 103 13.47 -4.96 1.37
N ARG A 104 12.47 -5.08 0.50
CA ARG A 104 12.48 -4.55 -0.89
C ARG A 104 11.57 -3.34 -1.14
N VAL A 105 10.92 -2.84 -0.10
CA VAL A 105 10.05 -1.65 -0.13
C VAL A 105 10.57 -0.73 0.97
N LEU A 106 11.25 0.34 0.59
CA LEU A 106 11.76 1.41 1.47
C LEU A 106 11.85 2.69 0.64
#